data_AF-A0A6L7TIN1-F1
#
_entry.id   AF-A0A6L7TIN1-F1
#
_cell.length_a   1.000
_cell.length_b   1.000
_cell.length_c   1.000
_cell.angle_alpha   90.00
_cell.angle_beta   90.00
_cell.angle_gamma   90.00
#
_symmetry.space_group_name_H-M   'P 1'
#
loop_
_entity.id
_entity.type
_entity.pdbx_description
1 polymer ?
#
loop_
_entity_poly.entity_id
_entity_poly.type
_entity_poly.pdbx_seq_one_letter_code
_entity_poly.pdbx_strand_id
1 'polypeptide(L)'
;MYSLSEIRRQVDALRRRLAPELAVLRLRKLATEFCCQWDTAIANHQPAPAPHPFILRVAGAGFRLNTFTTFHKYLDRCREDNRHPQPSDIVSKLLPWAARDGYLAAFKWDAPAATT
;
A
#
# COMPACT_ATOMS: atom_id res chain seq x y z
N MET A 1 28.28 -7.66 28.83
CA MET A 1 28.83 -7.67 27.46
C MET A 1 28.03 -8.70 26.68
N TYR A 2 27.27 -8.30 25.64
CA TYR A 2 26.43 -9.23 24.89
C TYR A 2 27.28 -10.08 23.94
N SER A 3 27.00 -11.37 23.86
CA SER A 3 27.56 -12.26 22.85
C SER A 3 27.00 -11.95 21.45
N LEU A 4 27.75 -12.30 20.41
CA LEU A 4 27.30 -12.17 19.01
C LEU A 4 25.96 -12.89 18.75
N SER A 5 25.71 -13.99 19.46
CA SER A 5 24.48 -14.77 19.38
C SER A 5 23.27 -14.03 19.95
N GLU A 6 23.45 -13.32 21.08
CA GLU A 6 22.41 -12.51 21.70
C GLU A 6 22.06 -11.29 20.84
N ILE A 7 23.07 -10.63 20.27
CA ILE A 7 22.88 -9.52 19.34
C ILE A 7 22.07 -9.98 18.11
N ARG A 8 22.41 -11.12 17.50
CA ARG A 8 21.67 -11.67 16.35
C ARG A 8 20.21 -11.95 16.70
N ARG A 9 19.94 -12.58 17.85
CA ARG A 9 18.56 -12.85 18.31
C ARG A 9 17.76 -11.56 18.52
N GLN A 10 18.37 -10.53 19.10
CA GLN A 10 17.71 -9.23 19.28
C GLN A 10 17.41 -8.56 17.94
N VAL A 11 18.35 -8.58 17.00
CA VAL A 11 18.15 -8.03 15.66
C VAL A 11 17.03 -8.78 14.91
N ASP A 12 16.98 -10.10 15.00
CA ASP A 12 15.93 -10.89 14.37
C ASP A 12 14.56 -10.65 15.01
N ALA A 13 14.51 -10.50 16.34
CA ALA A 13 13.29 -10.12 17.05
C ALA A 13 12.79 -8.74 16.63
N LEU A 14 13.69 -7.75 16.50
CA LEU A 14 13.36 -6.41 16.00
C LEU A 14 12.88 -6.44 14.55
N ARG A 15 13.56 -7.20 13.67
CA ARG A 15 13.14 -7.38 12.27
C ARG A 15 11.74 -7.96 12.16
N ARG A 16 11.43 -8.99 12.95
CA ARG A 16 10.09 -9.60 12.98
C ARG A 16 9.04 -8.61 13.47
N ARG A 17 9.36 -7.83 14.50
CA ARG A 17 8.46 -6.81 15.05
C ARG A 17 8.18 -5.68 14.07
N LEU A 18 9.18 -5.22 13.31
CA LEU A 18 9.06 -4.09 12.38
C LEU A 18 8.66 -4.50 10.95
N ALA A 19 8.72 -5.79 10.61
CA ALA A 19 8.37 -6.28 9.29
C ALA A 19 6.96 -5.83 8.80
N PRO A 20 5.91 -5.83 9.64
CA PRO A 20 4.59 -5.33 9.23
C PRO A 20 4.59 -3.84 8.87
N GLU A 21 5.23 -2.99 9.68
CA GLU A 21 5.32 -1.55 9.42
C GLU A 21 6.10 -1.26 8.13
N LEU A 22 7.23 -1.92 7.94
CA LEU A 22 8.03 -1.81 6.72
C LEU A 22 7.25 -2.27 5.49
N ALA A 23 6.43 -3.33 5.60
CA ALA A 23 5.56 -3.78 4.52
C ALA A 23 4.51 -2.72 4.16
N VAL A 24 3.87 -2.09 5.15
CA VAL A 24 2.92 -0.98 4.93
C VAL A 24 3.60 0.20 4.25
N LEU A 25 4.76 0.65 4.72
CA LEU A 25 5.49 1.78 4.14
C LEU A 25 5.91 1.52 2.68
N ARG A 26 6.47 0.34 2.41
CA ARG A 26 6.90 -0.05 1.06
C ARG A 26 5.72 -0.13 0.10
N LEU A 27 4.59 -0.69 0.54
CA LEU A 27 3.41 -0.79 -0.31
C LEU A 27 2.73 0.56 -0.51
N ARG A 28 2.69 1.40 0.52
CA ARG A 28 2.13 2.76 0.43
C ARG A 28 2.86 3.58 -0.62
N LYS A 29 4.19 3.52 -0.68
CA LYS A 29 4.97 4.19 -1.73
C LYS A 29 4.51 3.79 -3.13
N LEU A 30 4.38 2.48 -3.38
CA LEU A 30 3.90 1.97 -4.66
C LEU A 30 2.46 2.39 -4.96
N ALA A 31 1.59 2.36 -3.94
CA ALA A 31 0.20 2.77 -4.07
C ALA A 31 0.09 4.27 -4.40
N THR A 32 0.88 5.14 -3.76
CA THR A 32 0.95 6.57 -4.08
C THR A 32 1.39 6.80 -5.52
N GLU A 33 2.44 6.13 -5.98
CA GLU A 33 2.89 6.23 -7.38
C GLU A 33 1.77 5.83 -8.36
N PHE A 34 1.04 4.76 -8.06
CA PHE A 34 -0.10 4.32 -8.87
C PHE A 34 -1.25 5.32 -8.89
N CYS A 35 -1.61 5.90 -7.74
CA CYS A 35 -2.60 6.96 -7.64
C CYS A 35 -2.20 8.19 -8.47
N CYS A 36 -0.94 8.62 -8.41
CA CYS A 36 -0.46 9.73 -9.23
C CYS A 36 -0.58 9.44 -10.74
N GLN A 37 -0.26 8.21 -11.17
CA GLN A 37 -0.45 7.78 -12.57
C GLN A 37 -1.92 7.82 -12.98
N TRP A 38 -2.81 7.45 -12.07
CA TRP A 38 -4.26 7.53 -12.28
C TRP A 38 -4.72 8.97 -12.45
N ASP A 39 -4.31 9.87 -11.56
CA ASP A 39 -4.67 11.29 -11.62
C ASP A 39 -4.14 11.94 -12.91
N THR A 40 -2.92 11.56 -13.31
CA THR A 40 -2.31 12.03 -14.56
C THR A 40 -3.08 11.55 -15.78
N ALA A 41 -3.54 10.29 -15.78
CA ALA A 41 -4.35 9.76 -16.88
C ALA A 41 -5.68 10.52 -17.00
N ILE A 42 -6.36 10.79 -15.88
CA ILE A 42 -7.59 11.58 -15.86
C ILE A 42 -7.35 12.99 -16.41
N ALA A 43 -6.32 13.67 -15.91
CA ALA A 43 -5.99 15.04 -16.33
C ALA A 43 -5.67 15.14 -17.84
N ASN A 44 -5.09 14.08 -18.42
CA ASN A 44 -4.74 14.01 -19.84
C ASN A 44 -5.84 13.38 -20.72
N HIS A 45 -7.04 13.12 -20.20
CA HIS A 45 -8.13 12.42 -20.89
C HIS A 45 -7.71 11.05 -21.46
N GLN A 46 -6.81 10.37 -20.77
CA GLN A 46 -6.33 9.02 -21.09
C GLN A 46 -7.07 7.96 -20.26
N PRO A 47 -7.11 6.70 -20.72
CA PRO A 47 -7.66 5.62 -19.92
C PRO A 47 -6.88 5.44 -18.61
N ALA A 48 -7.59 5.16 -17.53
CA ALA A 48 -6.99 4.85 -16.24
C ALA A 48 -5.96 3.71 -16.35
N PRO A 49 -4.86 3.75 -15.57
CA PRO A 49 -3.80 2.76 -15.68
C PRO A 49 -4.31 1.34 -15.45
N ALA A 50 -3.77 0.41 -16.22
CA ALA A 50 -4.06 -1.00 -16.05
C ALA A 50 -3.51 -1.49 -14.69
N PRO A 51 -4.24 -2.35 -13.96
CA PRO A 51 -3.79 -2.86 -12.67
C PRO A 51 -2.63 -3.86 -12.79
N HIS A 52 -2.48 -4.55 -13.93
CA HIS A 52 -1.53 -5.64 -14.09
C HIS A 52 -0.05 -5.21 -13.94
N PRO A 53 0.43 -4.13 -14.58
CA PRO A 53 1.79 -3.63 -14.35
C PRO A 53 2.08 -3.28 -12.87
N PHE A 54 1.10 -2.71 -12.17
CA PHE A 54 1.23 -2.42 -10.74
C PHE A 54 1.37 -3.70 -9.91
N ILE A 55 0.55 -4.72 -10.21
CA ILE A 55 0.61 -6.04 -9.56
C ILE A 55 1.99 -6.67 -9.71
N LEU A 56 2.58 -6.60 -10.91
CA LEU A 56 3.94 -7.11 -11.15
C LEU A 56 4.99 -6.35 -10.32
N ARG A 57 4.88 -5.02 -10.18
CA ARG A 57 5.78 -4.24 -9.32
C ARG A 57 5.62 -4.62 -7.85
N VAL A 58 4.40 -4.84 -7.37
CA VAL A 58 4.14 -5.30 -5.99
C VAL A 58 4.76 -6.67 -5.76
N ALA A 59 4.57 -7.61 -6.68
CA ALA A 59 5.20 -8.94 -6.59
C ALA A 59 6.74 -8.85 -6.63
N GLY A 60 7.31 -8.03 -7.52
CA GLY A 60 8.76 -7.78 -7.63
C GLY A 60 9.35 -7.11 -6.38
N ALA A 61 8.55 -6.36 -5.62
CA ALA A 61 8.94 -5.84 -4.31
C ALA A 61 8.92 -6.92 -3.20
N GLY A 62 8.61 -8.17 -3.52
CA GLY A 62 8.66 -9.30 -2.58
C GLY A 62 7.38 -9.48 -1.76
N PHE A 63 6.28 -8.81 -2.12
CA PHE A 63 4.98 -9.06 -1.50
C PHE A 63 4.39 -10.36 -2.05
N ARG A 64 4.09 -11.29 -1.15
CA ARG A 64 3.37 -12.53 -1.47
C ARG A 64 1.90 -12.35 -1.07
N LEU A 65 1.07 -12.06 -2.05
CA LEU A 65 -0.37 -11.86 -1.85
C LEU A 65 -1.11 -13.07 -2.41
N ASN A 66 -2.05 -13.62 -1.63
CA ASN A 66 -2.81 -14.82 -2.02
C ASN A 66 -3.69 -14.56 -3.26
N THR A 67 -4.18 -13.33 -3.40
CA THR A 67 -5.00 -12.91 -4.53
C THR A 67 -5.01 -11.39 -4.67
N PHE A 68 -5.21 -10.91 -5.90
CA PHE A 68 -5.44 -9.50 -6.22
C PHE A 68 -6.92 -9.18 -6.48
N THR A 69 -7.84 -10.14 -6.36
CA THR A 69 -9.26 -9.97 -6.68
C THR A 69 -9.89 -8.79 -5.95
N THR A 70 -9.60 -8.63 -4.65
CA THR A 70 -10.15 -7.52 -3.85
C THR A 70 -9.66 -6.16 -4.34
N PHE A 71 -8.40 -6.09 -4.80
CA PHE A 71 -7.82 -4.88 -5.38
C PHE A 71 -8.45 -4.57 -6.74
N HIS A 72 -8.61 -5.56 -7.62
CA HIS A 72 -9.32 -5.39 -8.90
C HIS A 72 -10.74 -4.86 -8.71
N LYS A 73 -11.55 -5.54 -7.89
CA LYS A 73 -12.94 -5.13 -7.58
C LYS A 73 -13.03 -3.74 -6.95
N TYR A 74 -11.96 -3.28 -6.30
CA TYR A 74 -11.90 -1.93 -5.76
C TYR A 74 -11.65 -0.91 -6.87
N LEU A 75 -10.66 -1.17 -7.74
CA LEU A 75 -10.37 -0.28 -8.87
C LEU A 75 -11.52 -0.20 -9.89
N ASP A 76 -12.23 -1.30 -10.12
CA ASP A 76 -13.38 -1.29 -11.02
C ASP A 76 -14.50 -0.41 -10.46
N ARG A 77 -14.77 -0.49 -9.15
CA ARG A 77 -15.69 0.44 -8.47
C ARG A 77 -15.24 1.89 -8.53
N CYS A 78 -13.93 2.15 -8.38
CA CYS A 78 -13.40 3.51 -8.55
C CYS A 78 -13.67 4.05 -9.95
N ARG A 79 -13.59 3.21 -11.00
CA ARG A 79 -13.92 3.61 -12.38
C ARG A 79 -15.40 3.86 -12.55
N GLU A 80 -16.24 2.94 -12.09
CA GLU A 80 -17.70 3.03 -12.19
C GLU A 80 -18.24 4.28 -11.48
N ASP A 81 -17.71 4.59 -10.29
CA ASP A 81 -18.15 5.71 -9.47
C ASP A 81 -17.47 7.05 -9.83
N ASN A 82 -16.59 7.09 -10.85
CA ASN A 82 -15.69 8.24 -11.11
C ASN A 82 -14.93 8.72 -9.86
N ARG A 83 -14.47 7.78 -9.04
CA ARG A 83 -13.73 8.05 -7.80
C ARG A 83 -12.23 7.83 -7.99
N HIS A 84 -11.45 8.68 -7.34
CA HIS A 84 -10.00 8.56 -7.31
C HIS A 84 -9.59 7.49 -6.27
N PRO A 85 -8.77 6.50 -6.65
CA PRO A 85 -8.29 5.53 -5.69
C PRO A 85 -7.34 6.19 -4.68
N GLN A 86 -7.49 5.86 -3.40
CA GLN A 86 -6.60 6.36 -2.35
C GLN A 86 -5.50 5.36 -1.99
N PRO A 87 -4.27 5.81 -1.65
CA PRO A 87 -3.17 4.91 -1.29
C PRO A 87 -3.48 4.04 -0.06
N SER A 88 -4.15 4.60 0.95
CA SER A 88 -4.58 3.88 2.16
C SER A 88 -5.54 2.73 1.84
N ASP A 89 -6.49 2.96 0.94
CA ASP A 89 -7.45 1.95 0.52
C ASP A 89 -6.78 0.83 -0.26
N ILE A 90 -5.86 1.17 -1.18
CA ILE A 90 -5.05 0.17 -1.90
C ILE A 90 -4.27 -0.71 -0.91
N VAL A 91 -3.58 -0.10 0.05
CA VAL A 91 -2.84 -0.84 1.08
C VAL A 91 -3.79 -1.72 1.89
N SER A 92 -4.99 -1.23 2.27
CA SER A 92 -5.97 -2.02 3.01
C SER A 92 -6.49 -3.23 2.23
N LYS A 93 -6.64 -3.11 0.90
CA LYS A 93 -7.12 -4.21 0.05
C LYS A 93 -6.05 -5.28 -0.16
N LEU A 94 -4.78 -4.87 -0.21
CA LEU A 94 -3.64 -5.76 -0.45
C LEU A 94 -3.07 -6.35 0.84
N LEU A 95 -3.12 -5.62 1.96
CA LEU A 95 -2.69 -6.05 3.29
C LEU A 95 -3.83 -5.90 4.31
N PRO A 96 -4.83 -6.79 4.33
CA PRO A 96 -6.01 -6.65 5.18
C PRO A 96 -5.71 -6.62 6.68
N TRP A 97 -4.64 -7.30 7.12
CA TRP A 97 -4.18 -7.26 8.52
C TRP A 97 -3.74 -5.85 8.94
N ALA A 98 -3.16 -5.06 8.03
CA ALA A 98 -2.73 -3.69 8.35
C ALA A 98 -3.92 -2.76 8.66
N ALA A 99 -5.09 -3.06 8.11
CA ALA A 99 -6.32 -2.33 8.41
C ALA A 99 -6.93 -2.78 9.75
N ARG A 100 -6.83 -4.07 10.09
CA ARG A 100 -7.37 -4.64 11.34
C ARG A 100 -6.59 -4.22 12.58
N ASP A 101 -5.27 -4.17 12.46
CA ASP A 101 -4.37 -3.88 13.58
C ASP A 101 -4.17 -2.37 13.82
N GLY A 102 -4.97 -1.52 13.17
CA GLY A 102 -4.93 -0.07 13.36
C GLY A 102 -3.70 0.63 12.77
N TYR A 103 -2.80 -0.07 12.08
CA TYR A 103 -1.62 0.54 11.44
C TYR A 103 -2.02 1.70 10.53
N LEU A 104 -3.01 1.49 9.66
CA LEU A 104 -3.48 2.55 8.76
C LEU A 104 -4.11 3.74 9.50
N ALA A 105 -4.70 3.52 10.69
CA ALA A 105 -5.25 4.60 11.50
C ALA A 105 -4.13 5.46 12.13
N ALA A 106 -3.01 4.85 12.52
CA ALA A 106 -1.82 5.55 13.01
C ALA A 106 -1.11 6.38 11.93
N PHE A 107 -1.38 6.10 10.65
CA PHE A 107 -0.77 6.74 9.49
C PHE A 107 -1.69 7.74 8.75
N LYS A 108 -2.81 8.14 9.36
CA LYS A 108 -3.65 9.27 8.90
C LYS A 108 -2.87 10.59 9.06
N TRP A 109 -1.97 10.86 8.13
CA TRP A 109 -1.28 12.14 7.98
C TRP A 109 -1.70 12.73 6.64
N ASP A 110 -2.25 13.95 6.70
CA ASP A 110 -2.68 14.86 5.64
C ASP A 110 -3.77 14.36 4.67
N ALA A 111 -5.02 14.48 5.09
CA ALA A 111 -5.95 15.14 4.17
C ALA A 111 -5.58 16.64 4.24
N PRO A 112 -5.28 17.33 3.13
CA PRO A 112 -5.18 18.78 3.19
C PRO A 112 -6.50 19.26 3.79
N ALA A 113 -6.43 20.03 4.87
CA ALA A 113 -7.57 20.76 5.36
C ALA A 113 -8.15 21.50 4.15
N ALA A 114 -9.36 21.13 3.73
CA ALA A 114 -10.10 21.90 2.76
C ALA A 114 -10.38 23.24 3.43
N THR A 115 -9.48 24.21 3.22
CA THR A 115 -9.71 25.60 3.57
C THR A 115 -10.76 26.12 2.59
N THR A 116 -12.01 26.11 3.06
CA THR A 116 -13.08 27.03 2.66
C THR A 116 -12.63 28.47 2.72
#